data_AF-A0A520T172-F1
#
_entry.id   AF-A0A520T172-F1
#
_cell.length_a   1.000
_cell.length_b   1.000
_cell.length_c   1.000
_cell.angle_alpha   90.00
_cell.angle_beta   90.00
_cell.angle_gamma   90.00
#
_symmetry.space_group_name_H-M   'P 1'
#
loop_
_entity.id
_entity.type
_entity.pdbx_description
1 polymer ?
#
loop_
_entity_poly.entity_id
_entity_poly.type
_entity_poly.pdbx_seq_one_letter_code
_entity_poly.pdbx_strand_id
1 'polypeptide(L)'
;MNQLVICLNGIDKRVLKKNINGVLIAKTDQIEIKEKYTFLQAEFSSIDDLIKAKQIITNQIKNINEIVIVNRDIDLNMISYQYDYEYTKLCYQTLANIIFFMNILINDFNEDIEFILSFDKESHYKVHTNNLNYSIIRYLEALKKDLEKSLQINIKILS
;
A
#
# COMPACT_ATOMS: atom_id res chain seq x y z
N MET A 1 -6.69 9.18 15.24
CA MET A 1 -5.67 8.89 14.22
C MET A 1 -6.35 8.11 13.12
N ASN A 2 -6.20 8.59 11.90
CA ASN A 2 -6.83 8.07 10.70
C ASN A 2 -5.77 7.30 9.90
N GLN A 3 -5.96 5.99 9.73
CA GLN A 3 -5.00 5.12 9.05
C GLN A 3 -5.63 4.49 7.81
N LEU A 4 -4.90 4.51 6.71
CA LEU A 4 -5.21 3.71 5.53
C LEU A 4 -4.20 2.57 5.45
N VAL A 5 -4.66 1.33 5.39
CA VAL A 5 -3.82 0.14 5.22
C VAL A 5 -4.06 -0.45 3.84
N ILE A 6 -3.04 -0.46 2.99
CA ILE A 6 -3.03 -0.99 1.64
C ILE A 6 -2.29 -2.33 1.65
N CYS A 7 -3.03 -3.44 1.64
CA CYS A 7 -2.46 -4.78 1.59
C CYS A 7 -2.43 -5.31 0.15
N LEU A 8 -1.29 -5.15 -0.53
CA LEU A 8 -1.06 -5.70 -1.87
C LEU A 8 -1.01 -7.24 -1.85
N ASN A 9 -0.33 -7.79 -0.84
CA ASN A 9 -0.30 -9.23 -0.56
C ASN A 9 -0.05 -9.46 0.95
N GLY A 10 -0.61 -10.55 1.48
CA GLY A 10 -0.45 -10.96 2.88
C GLY A 10 -1.02 -9.95 3.88
N ILE A 11 -0.63 -10.10 5.15
CA ILE A 11 -0.91 -9.09 6.18
C ILE A 11 0.17 -9.08 7.27
N ASP A 12 0.52 -7.89 7.78
CA ASP A 12 1.38 -7.74 8.95
C ASP A 12 0.59 -7.18 10.13
N LYS A 13 0.20 -8.05 11.09
CA LYS A 13 -0.55 -7.63 12.28
C LYS A 13 0.17 -6.58 13.13
N ARG A 14 1.50 -6.42 12.99
CA ARG A 14 2.28 -5.41 13.73
C ARG A 14 1.90 -3.97 13.33
N VAL A 15 1.33 -3.77 12.15
CA VAL A 15 0.95 -2.43 11.63
C VAL A 15 -0.48 -2.03 12.00
N LEU A 16 -1.30 -2.99 12.43
CA LEU A 16 -2.69 -2.75 12.80
C LEU A 16 -2.73 -2.16 14.21
N LYS A 17 -3.31 -0.96 14.32
CA LYS A 17 -3.48 -0.29 15.61
C LYS A 17 -4.90 -0.47 16.16
N LYS A 18 -5.00 -0.48 17.49
CA LYS A 18 -6.28 -0.58 18.21
C LYS A 18 -6.89 0.81 18.41
N ASN A 19 -8.23 0.88 18.45
CA ASN A 19 -9.00 2.10 18.75
C ASN A 19 -8.70 3.28 17.80
N ILE A 20 -8.50 3.00 16.51
CA ILE A 20 -8.30 4.01 15.48
C ILE A 20 -9.48 4.05 14.51
N ASN A 21 -9.57 5.11 13.72
CA ASN A 21 -10.45 5.13 12.55
C ASN A 21 -9.63 4.66 11.34
N GLY A 22 -9.81 3.40 10.98
CA GLY A 22 -8.97 2.72 9.99
C GLY A 22 -9.76 2.24 8.78
N VAL A 23 -9.20 2.38 7.59
CA VAL A 23 -9.67 1.69 6.38
C VAL A 23 -8.59 0.71 5.94
N LEU A 24 -8.96 -0.55 5.72
CA LEU A 24 -8.09 -1.55 5.14
C LEU A 24 -8.58 -1.90 3.73
N ILE A 25 -7.71 -1.74 2.75
CA ILE A 25 -7.94 -2.14 1.36
C ILE A 25 -7.09 -3.36 1.02
N ALA A 26 -7.72 -4.43 0.54
CA ALA A 26 -7.03 -5.65 0.13
C ALA A 26 -7.81 -6.41 -0.95
N LYS A 27 -7.15 -7.34 -1.64
CA LYS A 27 -7.77 -8.19 -2.65
C LYS A 27 -8.76 -9.21 -2.08
N THR A 28 -8.52 -9.70 -0.86
CA THR A 28 -9.31 -10.76 -0.22
C THR A 28 -9.78 -10.35 1.17
N ASP A 29 -10.98 -10.81 1.52
CA ASP A 29 -11.66 -10.68 2.80
C ASP A 29 -11.24 -11.73 3.83
N GLN A 30 -10.37 -12.68 3.47
CA GLN A 30 -9.85 -13.72 4.37
C GLN A 30 -8.91 -13.19 5.47
N ILE A 31 -8.82 -11.87 5.61
CA ILE A 31 -8.03 -11.20 6.62
C ILE A 31 -8.86 -11.12 7.90
N GLU A 32 -8.54 -11.98 8.88
CA GLU A 32 -9.08 -11.86 10.24
C GLU A 32 -8.50 -10.62 10.94
N ILE A 33 -9.23 -9.50 10.88
CA ILE A 33 -8.91 -8.28 11.61
C ILE A 33 -9.73 -8.27 12.92
N LYS A 34 -9.06 -8.21 14.07
CA LYS A 34 -9.73 -8.11 15.38
C LYS A 34 -10.11 -6.67 15.72
N GLU A 35 -9.43 -5.73 15.09
CA GLU A 35 -9.58 -4.30 15.23
C GLU A 35 -10.74 -3.77 14.36
N LYS A 36 -11.33 -2.64 14.75
CA LYS A 36 -12.42 -1.99 14.00
C LYS A 36 -11.86 -1.23 12.79
N TYR A 37 -11.59 -1.94 11.69
CA TYR A 37 -11.30 -1.34 10.38
C TYR A 37 -12.51 -1.48 9.47
N THR A 38 -12.77 -0.45 8.67
CA THR A 38 -13.64 -0.58 7.50
C THR A 38 -12.86 -1.32 6.42
N PHE A 39 -13.33 -2.51 6.05
CA PHE A 39 -12.69 -3.33 5.02
C PHE A 39 -13.23 -2.96 3.63
N LEU A 40 -12.33 -2.76 2.67
CA LEU A 40 -12.62 -2.53 1.27
C LEU A 40 -11.92 -3.59 0.42
N GLN A 41 -12.70 -4.41 -0.27
CA GLN A 41 -12.15 -5.33 -1.26
C GLN A 41 -11.86 -4.57 -2.56
N ALA A 42 -10.64 -4.69 -3.08
CA ALA A 42 -10.26 -4.05 -4.35
C ALA A 42 -9.19 -4.86 -5.09
N GLU A 43 -9.31 -4.93 -6.42
CA GLU A 43 -8.25 -5.43 -7.28
C GLU A 43 -7.28 -4.30 -7.63
N PHE A 44 -6.02 -4.38 -7.16
CA PHE A 44 -5.03 -3.33 -7.43
C PHE A 44 -4.60 -3.23 -8.90
N SER A 45 -4.96 -4.22 -9.73
CA SER A 45 -4.85 -4.13 -11.20
C SER A 45 -5.99 -3.33 -11.86
N SER A 46 -7.06 -3.02 -11.12
CA SER A 46 -8.23 -2.26 -11.59
C SER A 46 -8.19 -0.82 -11.08
N ILE A 47 -7.98 0.14 -11.98
CA ILE A 47 -8.03 1.58 -11.63
C ILE A 47 -9.43 1.96 -11.11
N ASP A 48 -10.49 1.40 -11.69
CA ASP A 48 -11.87 1.71 -11.31
C ASP A 48 -12.16 1.32 -9.86
N ASP A 49 -11.60 0.19 -9.40
CA ASP A 49 -11.75 -0.23 -8.00
C ASP A 49 -11.06 0.74 -7.05
N LEU A 50 -9.88 1.26 -7.42
CA LEU A 50 -9.17 2.25 -6.62
C LEU A 50 -9.90 3.60 -6.59
N ILE A 51 -10.52 4.02 -7.71
CA ILE A 51 -11.35 5.23 -7.73
C ILE A 51 -12.56 5.08 -6.78
N LYS A 52 -13.24 3.93 -6.81
CA LYS A 52 -14.36 3.64 -5.89
C LYS A 52 -13.88 3.60 -4.44
N ALA A 53 -12.75 2.93 -4.18
CA ALA A 53 -12.15 2.87 -2.86
C ALA A 53 -11.82 4.27 -2.33
N LYS A 54 -11.25 5.15 -3.17
CA LYS A 54 -10.97 6.55 -2.82
C LYS A 54 -12.22 7.26 -2.31
N GLN A 55 -13.35 7.13 -3.01
CA GLN A 55 -14.61 7.77 -2.60
C GLN A 55 -15.03 7.32 -1.20
N ILE A 56 -14.90 6.02 -0.90
CA ILE A 56 -15.26 5.46 0.41
C ILE A 56 -14.26 5.93 1.48
N ILE A 57 -12.97 5.91 1.18
CA ILE A 57 -11.89 6.37 2.07
C ILE A 57 -12.10 7.82 2.47
N THR A 58 -12.31 8.74 1.50
CA THR A 58 -12.54 10.16 1.78
C THR A 58 -13.78 10.39 2.67
N ASN A 59 -14.79 9.53 2.57
CA ASN A 59 -15.98 9.61 3.42
C ASN A 59 -15.77 9.07 4.84
N GLN A 60 -14.86 8.10 5.02
CA GLN A 60 -14.61 7.43 6.30
C GLN A 60 -13.47 8.07 7.11
N ILE A 61 -12.35 8.38 6.45
CA ILE A 61 -11.11 8.87 7.05
C ILE A 61 -10.59 10.10 6.28
N LYS A 62 -11.08 11.29 6.64
CA LYS A 62 -10.48 12.56 6.17
C LYS A 62 -9.17 12.85 6.92
N ASN A 63 -8.24 13.60 6.32
CA ASN A 63 -6.97 13.98 6.95
C ASN A 63 -6.19 12.75 7.44
N ILE A 64 -5.81 11.88 6.51
CA ILE A 64 -5.09 10.63 6.74
C ILE A 64 -3.76 10.95 7.41
N ASN A 65 -3.56 10.42 8.63
CA ASN A 65 -2.32 10.62 9.39
C ASN A 65 -1.27 9.57 9.05
N GLU A 66 -1.70 8.39 8.62
CA GLU A 66 -0.81 7.26 8.39
C GLU A 66 -1.30 6.40 7.23
N ILE A 67 -0.38 6.07 6.32
CA ILE A 67 -0.61 5.12 5.24
C ILE A 67 0.35 3.96 5.41
N VAL A 68 -0.19 2.76 5.56
CA VAL A 68 0.59 1.53 5.62
C VAL A 68 0.48 0.82 4.28
N ILE A 69 1.61 0.40 3.71
CA ILE A 69 1.64 -0.48 2.53
C ILE A 69 2.24 -1.82 2.94
N VAL A 70 1.48 -2.89 2.77
CA VAL A 70 1.88 -4.27 3.07
C VAL A 70 2.02 -5.05 1.77
N ASN A 71 3.18 -5.67 1.58
CA ASN A 71 3.45 -6.59 0.48
C ASN A 71 4.33 -7.74 0.99
N ARG A 72 3.68 -8.71 1.64
CA ARG A 72 4.33 -9.80 2.39
C ARG A 72 3.74 -11.15 2.06
N ASP A 73 4.37 -12.22 2.53
CA ASP A 73 3.90 -13.60 2.44
C ASP A 73 3.69 -14.05 0.99
N ILE A 74 4.55 -13.57 0.08
CA ILE A 74 4.45 -13.91 -1.33
C ILE A 74 5.05 -15.30 -1.52
N ASP A 75 4.20 -16.32 -1.60
CA ASP A 75 4.66 -17.70 -1.81
C ASP A 75 5.09 -17.90 -3.27
N LEU A 76 6.37 -17.65 -3.55
CA LEU A 76 6.96 -17.85 -4.88
C LEU A 76 7.85 -19.09 -4.86
N ASN A 77 7.30 -20.17 -5.41
CA ASN A 77 8.04 -21.40 -5.69
C ASN A 77 8.89 -21.26 -6.97
N MET A 78 10.21 -21.14 -6.81
CA MET A 78 11.25 -21.31 -7.84
C MET A 78 11.34 -20.30 -9.01
N ILE A 79 12.49 -20.37 -9.70
CA ILE A 79 13.00 -19.55 -10.82
C ILE A 79 11.94 -19.17 -11.89
N SER A 80 10.89 -19.99 -12.05
CA SER A 80 9.80 -19.76 -13.02
C SER A 80 9.15 -18.38 -12.91
N TYR A 81 9.01 -17.82 -11.70
CA TYR A 81 8.34 -16.52 -11.51
C TYR A 81 9.16 -15.33 -11.99
N GLN A 82 10.50 -15.46 -12.12
CA GLN A 82 11.32 -14.41 -12.73
C GLN A 82 11.01 -14.25 -14.23
N TYR A 83 10.48 -15.30 -14.86
CA TYR A 83 10.18 -15.35 -16.28
C TYR A 83 8.67 -15.45 -16.56
N ASP A 84 7.83 -15.43 -15.53
CA ASP A 84 6.38 -15.36 -15.68
C ASP A 84 6.00 -13.95 -16.13
N TYR A 85 5.66 -13.85 -17.41
CA TYR A 85 5.27 -12.60 -18.04
C TYR A 85 4.00 -12.01 -17.41
N GLU A 86 3.00 -12.83 -17.07
CA GLU A 86 1.75 -12.33 -16.50
C GLU A 86 1.97 -11.81 -15.08
N TYR A 87 2.79 -12.50 -14.28
CA TYR A 87 3.19 -12.00 -12.96
C TYR A 87 3.96 -10.68 -13.08
N THR A 88 4.93 -10.61 -13.99
CA THR A 88 5.72 -9.40 -14.24
C THR A 88 4.82 -8.23 -14.62
N LYS A 89 3.91 -8.44 -15.57
CA LYS A 89 2.92 -7.46 -16.01
C LYS A 89 2.03 -6.99 -14.85
N LEU A 90 1.56 -7.92 -14.01
CA LEU A 90 0.76 -7.60 -12.84
C LEU A 90 1.52 -6.70 -11.84
N CYS A 91 2.81 -6.96 -11.60
CA CYS A 91 3.63 -6.09 -10.74
C CYS A 91 3.69 -4.66 -11.27
N TYR A 92 3.95 -4.47 -12.57
CA TYR A 92 4.03 -3.12 -13.16
C TYR A 92 2.67 -2.41 -13.20
N GLN A 93 1.59 -3.14 -13.50
CA GLN A 93 0.23 -2.58 -13.44
C GLN A 93 -0.14 -2.16 -12.02
N THR A 94 0.14 -3.00 -11.03
CA THR A 94 -0.07 -2.69 -9.61
C THR A 94 0.73 -1.45 -9.19
N LEU A 95 2.00 -1.35 -9.59
CA LEU A 95 2.83 -0.17 -9.32
C LEU A 95 2.19 1.11 -9.88
N ALA A 96 1.83 1.11 -11.16
CA ALA A 96 1.25 2.26 -11.82
C ALA A 96 -0.06 2.70 -11.13
N ASN A 97 -0.90 1.73 -10.77
CA ASN A 97 -2.17 1.97 -10.12
C ASN A 97 -2.02 2.46 -8.67
N ILE A 98 -1.05 1.95 -7.92
CA ILE A 98 -0.72 2.46 -6.58
C ILE A 98 -0.20 3.88 -6.65
N ILE A 99 0.69 4.19 -7.60
CA ILE A 99 1.15 5.58 -7.82
C ILE A 99 -0.03 6.48 -8.15
N PHE A 100 -0.91 6.08 -9.06
CA PHE A 100 -2.12 6.84 -9.39
C PHE A 100 -3.00 7.06 -8.15
N PHE A 101 -3.27 5.99 -7.41
CA PHE A 101 -4.11 6.02 -6.21
C PHE A 101 -3.55 6.94 -5.12
N MET A 102 -2.24 6.87 -4.90
CA MET A 102 -1.53 7.77 -3.99
C MET A 102 -1.68 9.23 -4.41
N ASN A 103 -1.51 9.54 -5.70
CA ASN A 103 -1.64 10.91 -6.20
C ASN A 103 -3.05 11.49 -6.00
N ILE A 104 -4.11 10.70 -6.21
CA ILE A 104 -5.48 11.18 -6.02
C ILE A 104 -5.88 11.30 -4.53
N LEU A 105 -5.12 10.70 -3.62
CA LEU A 105 -5.31 10.78 -2.18
C LEU A 105 -4.53 11.93 -1.52
N ILE A 106 -3.60 12.60 -2.22
CA ILE A 106 -2.75 13.67 -1.64
C ILE A 106 -3.57 14.73 -0.92
N ASN A 107 -4.72 15.13 -1.49
CA ASN A 107 -5.59 16.16 -0.89
C ASN A 107 -6.28 15.70 0.41
N ASP A 108 -6.30 14.39 0.67
CA ASP A 108 -6.83 13.81 1.90
C ASP A 108 -5.73 13.58 2.95
N PHE A 109 -4.46 13.91 2.66
CA PHE A 109 -3.36 13.78 3.63
C PHE A 109 -3.44 14.85 4.71
N ASN A 110 -3.08 14.46 5.93
CA ASN A 110 -2.78 15.41 6.98
C ASN A 110 -1.43 16.11 6.71
N GLU A 111 -1.23 17.31 7.28
CA GLU A 111 0.03 18.08 7.15
C GLU A 111 1.24 17.25 7.57
N ASP A 112 1.11 16.50 8.67
CA ASP A 112 2.04 15.47 9.10
C ASP A 112 1.49 14.08 8.75
N ILE A 113 2.17 13.37 7.85
CA ILE A 113 1.79 12.02 7.41
C ILE A 113 2.95 11.03 7.53
N GLU A 114 2.64 9.85 8.07
CA GLU A 114 3.58 8.73 8.19
C GLU A 114 3.26 7.63 7.17
N PHE A 115 4.28 7.20 6.42
CA PHE A 115 4.25 6.01 5.59
C PHE A 115 4.95 4.87 6.31
N ILE A 116 4.25 3.76 6.53
CA ILE A 116 4.84 2.52 7.05
C ILE A 116 4.84 1.46 5.96
N LEU A 117 6.04 0.99 5.60
CA LEU A 117 6.22 -0.02 4.56
C LEU A 117 6.56 -1.35 5.22
N SER A 118 5.67 -2.34 5.10
CA SER A 118 5.91 -3.71 5.55
C SER A 118 6.04 -4.63 4.34
N PHE A 119 7.29 -4.87 3.94
CA PHE A 119 7.62 -5.67 2.77
C PHE A 119 8.32 -6.96 3.18
N ASP A 120 8.23 -7.98 2.32
CA ASP A 120 9.08 -9.17 2.41
C ASP A 120 10.56 -8.78 2.34
N LYS A 121 11.41 -9.59 2.99
CA LYS A 121 12.86 -9.47 2.81
C LYS A 121 13.23 -9.73 1.35
N GLU A 122 14.23 -9.00 0.87
CA GLU A 122 14.75 -9.18 -0.47
C GLU A 122 15.17 -10.63 -0.69
N SER A 123 14.78 -11.18 -1.84
CA SER A 123 15.20 -12.50 -2.28
C SER A 123 15.62 -12.45 -3.74
N HIS A 124 16.75 -13.05 -4.07
CA HIS A 124 17.20 -13.17 -5.46
C HIS A 124 16.16 -13.89 -6.35
N TYR A 125 15.29 -14.72 -5.77
CA TYR A 125 14.26 -15.44 -6.50
C TYR A 125 12.99 -14.60 -6.77
N LYS A 126 12.85 -13.43 -6.15
CA LYS A 126 11.65 -12.57 -6.21
C LYS A 126 11.93 -11.20 -6.87
N VAL A 127 12.69 -11.17 -7.96
CA VAL A 127 13.20 -9.92 -8.57
C VAL A 127 12.08 -8.91 -8.87
N HIS A 128 10.97 -9.34 -9.47
CA HIS A 128 9.87 -8.41 -9.81
C HIS A 128 9.15 -7.87 -8.59
N THR A 129 9.01 -8.67 -7.53
CA THR A 129 8.52 -8.20 -6.23
C THR A 129 9.48 -7.19 -5.60
N ASN A 130 10.78 -7.49 -5.60
CA ASN A 130 11.79 -6.58 -5.07
C ASN A 130 11.72 -5.25 -5.82
N ASN A 131 11.62 -5.30 -7.15
CA ASN A 131 11.49 -4.12 -8.00
C ASN A 131 10.21 -3.32 -7.67
N LEU A 132 9.06 -3.98 -7.52
CA LEU A 132 7.82 -3.33 -7.09
C LEU A 132 8.02 -2.58 -5.76
N ASN A 133 8.57 -3.26 -4.75
CA ASN A 133 8.83 -2.67 -3.43
C ASN A 133 9.79 -1.48 -3.51
N TYR A 134 10.90 -1.63 -4.24
CA TYR A 134 11.87 -0.56 -4.45
C TYR A 134 11.29 0.63 -5.21
N SER A 135 10.44 0.39 -6.20
CA SER A 135 9.77 1.45 -6.95
C SER A 135 8.77 2.21 -6.08
N ILE A 136 8.04 1.54 -5.19
CA ILE A 136 7.16 2.21 -4.22
C ILE A 136 7.98 3.10 -3.28
N ILE A 137 9.10 2.60 -2.74
CA ILE A 137 9.99 3.39 -1.87
C ILE A 137 10.48 4.65 -2.59
N ARG A 138 11.04 4.48 -3.80
CA ARG A 138 11.56 5.60 -4.59
C ARG A 138 10.49 6.62 -4.97
N TYR A 139 9.29 6.16 -5.27
CA TYR A 139 8.15 7.04 -5.52
C TYR A 139 7.83 7.87 -4.27
N LEU A 140 7.74 7.26 -3.09
CA LEU A 140 7.46 7.98 -1.85
C LEU A 140 8.57 8.96 -1.46
N GLU A 141 9.83 8.61 -1.70
CA GLU A 141 10.98 9.53 -1.50
C GLU A 141 10.90 10.73 -2.44
N ALA A 142 10.54 10.52 -3.71
CA ALA A 142 10.32 11.61 -4.66
C ALA A 142 9.12 12.48 -4.25
N LEU A 143 8.00 11.86 -3.90
CA LEU A 143 6.79 12.54 -3.42
C LEU A 143 7.07 13.41 -2.18
N LYS A 144 7.86 12.88 -1.23
CA LYS A 144 8.32 13.61 -0.05
C LYS A 144 9.05 14.90 -0.42
N LYS A 145 9.95 14.83 -1.40
CA LYS A 145 10.69 16.00 -1.87
C LYS A 145 9.79 17.00 -2.60
N ASP A 146 8.89 16.51 -3.44
CA ASP A 146 8.00 17.37 -4.23
C ASP A 146 7.01 18.14 -3.34
N LEU A 147 6.57 17.54 -2.23
CA LEU A 147 5.57 18.13 -1.32
C LEU A 147 6.17 18.74 -0.05
N GLU A 148 7.50 18.87 0.06
CA GLU A 148 8.19 19.31 1.28
C GLU A 148 7.76 20.70 1.80
N LYS A 149 7.21 21.54 0.92
CA LYS A 149 6.73 22.89 1.28
C LYS A 149 5.33 22.89 1.89
N SER A 150 4.55 21.83 1.68
CA SER A 150 3.15 21.75 2.11
C SER A 150 2.89 20.63 3.10
N LEU A 151 3.66 19.54 3.06
CA LEU A 151 3.47 18.36 3.89
C LEU A 151 4.81 17.89 4.48
N GLN A 152 4.78 17.47 5.73
CA GLN A 152 5.86 16.73 6.36
C GLN A 152 5.60 15.21 6.20
N ILE A 153 6.34 14.61 5.27
CA ILE A 153 6.24 13.19 4.97
C ILE A 153 7.35 12.41 5.69
N ASN A 154 6.97 11.45 6.53
CA ASN A 154 7.88 10.50 7.18
C ASN A 154 7.71 9.11 6.55
N ILE A 155 8.81 8.42 6.27
CA ILE A 155 8.79 7.08 5.66
C ILE A 155 9.55 6.12 6.57
N LYS A 156 8.91 5.04 6.99
CA LYS A 156 9.45 4.01 7.86
C LYS A 156 9.32 2.64 7.21
N ILE A 157 10.44 1.94 7.05
CA ILE A 157 10.47 0.58 6.51
C ILE A 157 10.59 -0.39 7.69
N LEU A 158 9.68 -1.37 7.77
CA LEU A 158 9.71 -2.44 8.77
C LEU A 158 10.53 -3.62 8.27
N SER A 159 11.33 -4.20 9.18
CA SER A 159 12.09 -5.43 8.95
C SER A 159 11.33 -6.71 9.30
#